data_AF-A0A851IBY5-F1
#
_entry.id   AF-A0A851IBY5-F1
#
_cell.length_a   1.000
_cell.length_b   1.000
_cell.length_c   1.000
_cell.angle_alpha   90.00
_cell.angle_beta   90.00
_cell.angle_gamma   90.00
#
_symmetry.space_group_name_H-M   'P 1'
#
loop_
_entity.id
_entity.type
_entity.pdbx_description
1 polymer ?
#
loop_
_entity_poly.entity_id
_entity_poly.type
_entity_poly.pdbx_seq_one_letter_code
_entity_poly.pdbx_strand_id
1 'polypeptide(L)'
;MGKVTIIFLLFGTLLFSANYPKEKIIRIIEKNEKYECIPDKKVRKIGWELNGQSFIGHLDENGERYGEFREIDDDTLRECYLEDEYINYYKNRYFYKENKKISLIVSYGEKKDNIQLILKNVKGIRRAYFFERKGKKYKRKNLIMTFDPAIIFYPSGLIKEKLE
;
A
#
# COMPACT_ATOMS: atom_id res chain seq x y z
N MET A 1 15.03 42.56 5.52
CA MET A 1 14.70 41.17 5.09
C MET A 1 14.29 40.29 6.28
N GLY A 2 13.30 40.69 7.11
CA GLY A 2 12.99 39.98 8.37
C GLY A 2 11.51 39.63 8.59
N LYS A 3 10.60 40.04 7.70
CA LYS A 3 9.15 39.80 7.86
C LYS A 3 8.60 38.69 6.95
N VAL A 4 9.24 38.42 5.80
CA VAL A 4 8.75 37.42 4.82
C VAL A 4 9.10 35.98 5.26
N THR A 5 10.23 35.78 5.92
CA THR A 5 10.71 34.46 6.35
C THR A 5 9.85 33.85 7.47
N ILE A 6 9.29 34.67 8.35
CA ILE A 6 8.45 34.22 9.48
C ILE A 6 7.08 33.73 8.99
N ILE A 7 6.51 34.34 7.94
CA ILE A 7 5.21 33.93 7.38
C ILE A 7 5.30 32.54 6.73
N PHE A 8 6.41 32.22 6.05
CA PHE A 8 6.62 30.89 5.47
C PHE A 8 6.80 29.79 6.52
N LEU A 9 7.45 30.10 7.66
CA LEU A 9 7.59 29.16 8.78
C LEU A 9 6.24 28.87 9.46
N LEU A 10 5.40 29.88 9.65
CA LEU A 10 4.05 29.73 10.22
C LEU A 10 3.11 28.95 9.30
N PHE A 11 3.18 29.15 7.98
CA PHE A 11 2.40 28.37 7.01
C PHE A 11 2.80 26.89 6.98
N GLY A 12 4.09 26.58 7.11
CA GLY A 12 4.59 25.20 7.20
C GLY A 12 4.08 24.44 8.42
N THR A 13 3.78 25.14 9.52
CA THR A 13 3.16 24.56 10.73
C THR A 13 1.62 24.50 10.66
N LEU A 14 0.96 25.46 10.00
CA LEU A 14 -0.50 25.51 9.88
C LEU A 14 -1.07 24.47 8.91
N LEU A 15 -0.35 24.14 7.84
CA LEU A 15 -0.77 23.10 6.88
C LEU A 15 -0.88 21.70 7.50
N PHE A 16 -0.22 21.48 8.65
CA PHE A 16 -0.27 20.24 9.42
C PHE A 16 -0.90 20.38 10.80
N SER A 17 -1.55 21.51 11.14
CA SER A 17 -2.40 21.59 12.34
C SER A 17 -3.87 21.27 12.01
N ALA A 18 -4.35 21.57 10.80
CA ALA A 18 -5.71 21.27 10.39
C ALA A 18 -5.95 19.75 10.29
N ASN A 19 -6.89 19.22 11.07
CA ASN A 19 -7.47 17.90 10.77
C ASN A 19 -8.01 17.94 9.34
N TYR A 20 -7.56 17.03 8.47
CA TYR A 20 -8.06 16.98 7.09
C TYR A 20 -9.58 16.77 7.11
N PRO A 21 -10.34 17.50 6.27
CA PRO A 21 -11.77 17.25 6.08
C PRO A 21 -12.01 15.78 5.73
N LYS A 22 -13.10 15.22 6.25
CA LYS A 22 -13.45 13.81 6.07
C LYS A 22 -13.49 13.42 4.58
N GLU A 23 -14.08 14.28 3.77
CA GLU A 23 -14.27 14.12 2.32
C GLU A 23 -12.93 14.08 1.58
N LYS A 24 -11.96 14.89 2.02
CA LYS A 24 -10.61 14.89 1.44
C LYS A 24 -9.87 13.58 1.74
N ILE A 25 -10.02 13.04 2.94
CA ILE A 25 -9.45 11.75 3.32
C ILE A 25 -10.08 10.61 2.52
N ILE A 26 -11.41 10.61 2.37
CA ILE A 26 -12.13 9.60 1.55
C ILE A 26 -11.63 9.60 0.11
N ARG A 27 -11.46 10.77 -0.51
CA ARG A 27 -10.90 10.86 -1.87
C ARG A 27 -9.49 10.29 -1.98
N ILE A 28 -8.66 10.47 -0.94
CA ILE A 28 -7.32 9.87 -0.90
C ILE A 28 -7.43 8.35 -0.85
N ILE A 29 -8.31 7.80 -0.01
CA ILE A 29 -8.55 6.34 0.08
C ILE A 29 -8.99 5.80 -1.29
N GLU A 30 -10.04 6.36 -1.88
CA GLU A 30 -10.61 5.88 -3.15
C GLU A 30 -9.63 5.98 -4.33
N LYS A 31 -8.77 6.99 -4.34
CA LYS A 31 -7.72 7.12 -5.36
C LYS A 31 -6.64 6.05 -5.21
N ASN A 32 -6.33 5.61 -3.99
CA ASN A 32 -5.20 4.74 -3.70
C ASN A 32 -5.59 3.27 -3.49
N GLU A 33 -6.85 2.95 -3.26
CA GLU A 33 -7.36 1.57 -3.22
C GLU A 33 -7.56 1.01 -4.63
N LYS A 34 -6.47 0.93 -5.38
CA LYS A 34 -6.43 0.34 -6.71
C LYS A 34 -5.15 -0.47 -6.83
N TYR A 35 -5.28 -1.70 -7.30
CA TYR A 35 -4.14 -2.53 -7.63
C TYR A 35 -3.64 -2.16 -9.03
N GLU A 36 -2.48 -1.52 -9.11
CA GLU A 36 -1.82 -1.15 -10.37
C GLU A 36 -0.32 -1.41 -10.19
N CYS A 37 0.21 -2.36 -10.95
CA CYS A 37 1.62 -2.76 -10.87
C CYS A 37 2.28 -2.52 -12.22
N ILE A 38 2.93 -1.37 -12.37
CA ILE A 38 3.60 -0.97 -13.60
C ILE A 38 5.06 -0.66 -13.24
N PRO A 39 5.99 -1.58 -13.49
CA PRO A 39 7.42 -1.32 -13.35
C PRO A 39 7.86 -0.19 -14.29
N ASP A 40 8.65 0.75 -13.78
CA ASP A 40 9.29 1.83 -14.55
C ASP A 40 10.74 1.50 -14.95
N LYS A 41 11.25 0.36 -14.48
CA LYS A 41 12.57 -0.20 -14.79
C LYS A 41 12.43 -1.50 -15.54
N LYS A 42 13.51 -1.90 -16.22
CA LYS A 42 13.59 -3.21 -16.85
C LYS A 42 13.53 -4.30 -15.78
N VAL A 43 12.76 -5.34 -16.05
CA VAL A 43 12.60 -6.49 -15.16
C VAL A 43 12.86 -7.79 -15.89
N ARG A 44 13.37 -8.78 -15.15
CA ARG A 44 13.48 -10.17 -15.58
C ARG A 44 12.38 -10.99 -14.91
N LYS A 45 11.57 -11.68 -15.71
CA LYS A 45 10.56 -12.61 -15.22
C LYS A 45 11.24 -13.84 -14.60
N ILE A 46 10.70 -14.30 -13.49
CA ILE A 46 11.09 -15.54 -12.82
C ILE A 46 9.84 -16.39 -12.54
N GLY A 47 10.02 -17.71 -12.43
CA GLY A 47 8.96 -18.64 -12.01
C GLY A 47 9.51 -19.67 -11.03
N TRP A 48 8.66 -20.14 -10.12
CA TRP A 48 9.01 -21.18 -9.15
C TRP A 48 7.75 -21.98 -8.76
N GLU A 49 7.98 -23.14 -8.14
CA GLU A 49 6.91 -24.01 -7.64
C GLU A 49 7.04 -24.17 -6.13
N LEU A 50 5.93 -24.11 -5.41
CA LEU A 50 5.85 -24.36 -3.97
C LEU A 50 4.59 -25.16 -3.67
N ASN A 51 4.72 -26.30 -2.99
CA ASN A 51 3.60 -27.18 -2.63
C ASN A 51 2.68 -27.57 -3.83
N GLY A 52 3.26 -27.71 -5.02
CA GLY A 52 2.51 -28.04 -6.24
C GLY A 52 1.81 -26.85 -6.91
N GLN A 53 1.99 -25.64 -6.38
CA GLN A 53 1.49 -24.40 -6.98
C GLN A 53 2.59 -23.70 -7.75
N SER A 54 2.26 -23.12 -8.90
CA SER A 54 3.20 -22.41 -9.77
C SER A 54 3.05 -20.90 -9.62
N PHE A 55 4.18 -20.21 -9.50
CA PHE A 55 4.22 -18.78 -9.26
C PHE A 55 5.07 -18.07 -10.32
N ILE A 56 4.76 -16.79 -10.50
CA ILE A 56 5.49 -15.87 -11.36
C ILE A 56 5.87 -14.64 -10.55
N GLY A 57 7.05 -14.11 -10.83
CA GLY A 57 7.59 -12.91 -10.21
C GLY A 57 8.49 -12.14 -11.16
N HIS A 58 8.99 -11.00 -10.71
CA HIS A 58 9.88 -10.15 -11.49
C HIS A 58 11.01 -9.61 -10.62
N LEU A 59 12.23 -9.62 -11.15
CA LEU A 59 13.42 -9.10 -10.50
C LEU A 59 13.98 -7.90 -11.28
N ASP A 60 14.60 -6.95 -10.58
CA ASP A 60 15.37 -5.88 -11.20
C ASP A 60 16.76 -6.38 -11.68
N GLU A 61 17.58 -5.46 -12.18
CA GLU A 61 18.94 -5.74 -12.66
C GLU A 61 19.91 -6.22 -11.57
N ASN A 62 19.59 -5.95 -10.29
CA ASN A 62 20.38 -6.38 -9.14
C ASN A 62 19.89 -7.72 -8.56
N GLY A 63 18.82 -8.30 -9.12
CA GLY A 63 18.19 -9.52 -8.60
C GLY A 63 17.23 -9.28 -7.44
N GLU A 64 16.87 -8.02 -7.15
CA GLU A 64 15.92 -7.66 -6.11
C GLU A 64 14.47 -7.73 -6.64
N ARG A 65 13.50 -7.96 -5.74
CA ARG A 65 12.09 -8.06 -6.12
C ARG A 65 11.60 -6.73 -6.71
N TYR A 66 11.15 -6.76 -7.96
CA TYR A 66 10.66 -5.57 -8.67
C TYR A 66 9.62 -5.93 -9.71
N GLY A 67 8.39 -5.48 -9.51
CA GLY A 67 7.21 -5.81 -10.30
C GLY A 67 6.25 -6.76 -9.59
N GLU A 68 5.40 -7.40 -10.37
CA GLU A 68 4.31 -8.24 -9.85
C GLU A 68 4.79 -9.65 -9.48
N PHE A 69 4.31 -10.14 -8.34
CA PHE A 69 4.42 -11.50 -7.85
C PHE A 69 3.03 -12.07 -7.60
N ARG A 70 2.76 -13.26 -8.15
CA ARG A 70 1.46 -13.94 -7.99
C ARG A 70 1.56 -15.42 -8.31
N GLU A 71 0.54 -16.16 -7.91
CA GLU A 71 0.29 -17.50 -8.44
C GLU A 71 -0.18 -17.39 -9.91
N ILE A 72 0.19 -18.37 -10.75
CA ILE A 72 -0.12 -18.35 -12.18
C ILE A 72 -1.62 -18.58 -12.40
N ASP A 73 -2.17 -19.59 -11.72
CA ASP A 73 -3.54 -20.07 -11.89
C ASP A 73 -4.53 -19.47 -10.87
N ASP A 74 -4.03 -18.64 -9.94
CA ASP A 74 -4.85 -17.99 -8.91
C ASP A 74 -4.51 -16.48 -8.80
N ASP A 75 -5.52 -15.63 -8.99
CA ASP A 75 -5.43 -14.17 -8.85
C ASP A 75 -5.76 -13.69 -7.42
N THR A 76 -5.96 -14.62 -6.49
CA THR A 76 -6.40 -14.34 -5.12
C THR A 76 -5.37 -13.53 -4.34
N LEU A 77 -4.07 -13.85 -4.47
CA LEU A 77 -2.99 -13.16 -3.78
C LEU A 77 -2.02 -12.56 -4.81
N ARG A 78 -1.76 -11.26 -4.69
CA ARG A 78 -0.86 -10.52 -5.56
C ARG A 78 -0.03 -9.54 -4.75
N GLU A 79 1.25 -9.48 -5.05
CA GLU A 79 2.16 -8.47 -4.51
C GLU A 79 2.79 -7.68 -5.65
N CYS A 80 3.06 -6.40 -5.42
CA CYS A 80 3.79 -5.55 -6.32
C CYS A 80 4.85 -4.77 -5.57
N TYR A 81 6.09 -4.86 -6.05
CA TYR A 81 7.23 -4.12 -5.53
C TYR A 81 7.69 -3.11 -6.58
N LEU A 82 7.64 -1.82 -6.26
CA LEU A 82 8.10 -0.71 -7.09
C LEU A 82 9.05 0.17 -6.26
N GLU A 83 9.77 1.08 -6.92
CA GLU A 83 10.82 1.91 -6.29
C GLU A 83 10.36 2.59 -4.99
N ASP A 84 9.17 3.19 -5.06
CA ASP A 84 8.62 3.98 -3.97
C ASP A 84 7.29 3.42 -3.45
N GLU A 85 6.88 2.24 -3.92
CA GLU A 85 5.54 1.73 -3.67
C GLU A 85 5.53 0.21 -3.52
N TYR A 86 4.86 -0.25 -2.48
CA TYR A 86 4.53 -1.66 -2.29
C TYR A 86 3.02 -1.81 -2.22
N ILE A 87 2.49 -2.80 -2.92
CA ILE A 87 1.07 -3.15 -2.90
C ILE A 87 0.97 -4.63 -2.56
N ASN A 88 0.10 -4.98 -1.63
CA ASN A 88 -0.30 -6.35 -1.36
C ASN A 88 -1.83 -6.45 -1.42
N TYR A 89 -2.33 -7.38 -2.21
CA TYR A 89 -3.76 -7.58 -2.39
C TYR A 89 -4.11 -9.05 -2.17
N TYR A 90 -5.06 -9.27 -1.27
CA TYR A 90 -5.74 -10.53 -1.09
C TYR A 90 -7.23 -10.32 -1.38
N LYS A 91 -7.69 -10.90 -2.50
CA LYS A 91 -9.08 -10.91 -2.94
C LYS A 91 -10.05 -11.24 -1.79
N ASN A 92 -11.04 -10.36 -1.59
CA ASN A 92 -12.05 -10.46 -0.54
C ASN A 92 -11.54 -10.50 0.91
N ARG A 93 -10.24 -10.26 1.16
CA ARG A 93 -9.67 -10.20 2.51
C ARG A 93 -9.07 -8.84 2.82
N TYR A 94 -8.11 -8.37 2.03
CA TYR A 94 -7.53 -7.06 2.23
C TYR A 94 -6.84 -6.46 1.01
N PHE A 95 -6.63 -5.16 1.07
CA PHE A 95 -5.76 -4.38 0.21
C PHE A 95 -4.80 -3.57 1.08
N TYR A 96 -3.52 -3.62 0.77
CA TYR A 96 -2.48 -2.83 1.41
C TYR A 96 -1.67 -2.08 0.37
N LYS A 97 -1.41 -0.81 0.63
CA LYS A 97 -0.53 0.04 -0.19
C LYS A 97 0.33 0.92 0.69
N GLU A 98 1.62 0.89 0.44
CA GLU A 98 2.65 1.58 1.19
C GLU A 98 3.53 2.37 0.23
N ASN A 99 3.69 3.67 0.49
CA ASN A 99 4.70 4.48 -0.18
C ASN A 99 5.21 5.59 0.76
N LYS A 100 6.12 6.43 0.25
CA LYS A 100 6.69 7.56 1.00
C LYS A 100 5.63 8.51 1.59
N LYS A 101 4.43 8.58 1.02
CA LYS A 101 3.36 9.52 1.41
C LYS A 101 2.25 8.87 2.23
N ILE A 102 1.93 7.60 1.99
CA ILE A 102 0.79 6.93 2.62
C ILE A 102 1.11 5.50 3.08
N SER A 103 0.36 5.05 4.08
CA SER A 103 0.10 3.64 4.37
C SER A 103 -1.41 3.45 4.36
N LEU A 104 -1.95 2.61 3.49
CA LEU A 104 -3.38 2.35 3.36
C LEU A 104 -3.62 0.86 3.55
N ILE A 105 -4.45 0.50 4.53
CA ILE A 105 -4.97 -0.85 4.72
C ILE A 105 -6.49 -0.78 4.58
N VAL A 106 -7.05 -1.63 3.74
CA VAL A 106 -8.48 -1.89 3.64
C VAL A 106 -8.69 -3.37 3.91
N SER A 107 -9.36 -3.71 5.00
CA SER A 107 -9.81 -5.07 5.27
C SER A 107 -11.24 -5.21 4.81
N TYR A 108 -11.46 -6.12 3.85
CA TYR A 108 -12.76 -6.43 3.31
C TYR A 108 -13.49 -7.37 4.25
N GLY A 109 -14.74 -7.03 4.57
CA GLY A 109 -15.60 -7.84 5.42
C GLY A 109 -16.99 -7.99 4.80
N GLU A 110 -17.68 -9.07 5.11
CA GLU A 110 -18.99 -9.40 4.50
C GLU A 110 -20.02 -8.26 4.63
N LYS A 111 -20.01 -7.54 5.75
CA LYS A 111 -20.99 -6.47 6.04
C LYS A 111 -20.42 -5.07 5.92
N LYS A 112 -19.13 -4.90 6.18
CA LYS A 112 -18.43 -3.62 6.24
C LYS A 112 -16.93 -3.84 6.06
N ASP A 113 -16.29 -2.88 5.42
CA ASP A 113 -14.84 -2.81 5.35
C ASP A 113 -14.32 -1.97 6.51
N ASN A 114 -13.13 -2.32 6.97
CA ASN A 114 -12.39 -1.53 7.95
C ASN A 114 -11.18 -0.93 7.24
N ILE A 115 -11.01 0.38 7.34
CA ILE A 115 -9.99 1.13 6.60
C ILE A 115 -9.11 1.89 7.58
N GLN A 116 -7.80 1.76 7.42
CA GLN A 116 -6.79 2.59 8.06
C GLN A 116 -5.97 3.31 7.00
N LEU A 117 -5.87 4.63 7.12
CA LEU A 117 -4.98 5.46 6.32
C LEU A 117 -4.01 6.19 7.25
N ILE A 118 -2.72 6.03 7.02
CA ILE A 118 -1.67 6.84 7.63
C ILE A 118 -1.12 7.77 6.56
N LEU A 119 -1.25 9.08 6.77
CA LEU A 119 -0.54 10.09 5.98
C LEU A 119 0.82 10.35 6.60
N LYS A 120 1.87 10.34 5.78
CA LYS A 120 3.26 10.58 6.15
C LYS A 120 3.72 11.88 5.53
N ASN A 121 4.58 12.62 6.23
CA ASN A 121 5.27 13.76 5.64
C ASN A 121 6.79 13.60 5.71
N VAL A 122 7.48 14.47 4.99
CA VAL A 122 8.95 14.49 4.90
C VAL A 122 9.65 14.72 6.25
N LYS A 123 8.94 15.21 7.27
CA LYS A 123 9.44 15.42 8.64
C LYS A 123 9.19 14.21 9.55
N GLY A 124 8.73 13.08 8.99
CA GLY A 124 8.43 11.86 9.75
C GLY A 124 7.12 11.91 10.55
N ILE A 125 6.33 12.99 10.46
CA ILE A 125 5.05 13.09 11.16
C ILE A 125 4.03 12.16 10.48
N ARG A 126 3.35 11.36 11.30
CA ARG A 126 2.32 10.40 10.87
C ARG A 126 0.96 10.81 11.41
N ARG A 127 -0.07 10.80 10.56
CA ARG A 127 -1.47 11.04 10.95
C ARG A 127 -2.33 9.87 10.50
N ALA A 128 -2.92 9.17 11.47
CA ALA A 128 -3.78 8.02 11.22
C ALA A 128 -5.25 8.43 11.17
N TYR A 129 -5.98 7.83 10.23
CA TYR A 129 -7.41 7.97 10.05
C TYR A 129 -8.05 6.58 9.94
N PHE A 130 -9.12 6.36 10.68
CA PHE A 130 -9.83 5.08 10.71
C PHE A 130 -11.26 5.27 10.22
N PHE A 131 -11.72 4.36 9.37
CA PHE A 131 -13.08 4.36 8.84
C PHE A 131 -13.68 2.96 8.82
N GLU A 132 -14.99 2.91 8.98
CA GLU A 132 -15.80 1.82 8.47
C GLU A 132 -16.45 2.25 7.14
N ARG A 133 -16.48 1.35 6.17
CA ARG A 133 -17.17 1.56 4.88
C ARG A 133 -18.26 0.51 4.65
N LYS A 134 -19.45 0.95 4.23
CA LYS A 134 -20.52 0.08 3.73
C LYS A 134 -21.01 0.64 2.40
N GLY A 135 -20.67 -0.04 1.30
CA GLY A 135 -20.85 0.51 -0.05
C GLY A 135 -20.12 1.85 -0.19
N LYS A 136 -20.82 2.90 -0.65
CA LYS A 136 -20.24 4.26 -0.80
C LYS A 136 -20.25 5.10 0.48
N LYS A 137 -20.72 4.57 1.62
CA LYS A 137 -20.87 5.32 2.88
C LYS A 137 -19.69 5.07 3.81
N TYR A 138 -19.04 6.14 4.26
CA TYR A 138 -17.92 6.10 5.19
C TYR A 138 -18.28 6.69 6.56
N LYS A 139 -17.92 5.99 7.63
CA LYS A 139 -18.07 6.45 9.02
C LYS A 139 -16.69 6.51 9.68
N ARG A 140 -16.26 7.70 10.11
CA ARG A 140 -14.99 7.89 10.83
C ARG A 140 -15.05 7.20 12.18
N LYS A 141 -13.94 6.59 12.58
CA LYS A 141 -13.75 5.94 13.87
C LYS A 141 -12.58 6.59 14.60
N ASN A 142 -12.67 6.60 15.93
CA ASN A 142 -11.62 7.12 16.81
C ASN A 142 -10.75 6.00 17.40
N LEU A 143 -11.09 4.74 17.14
CA LEU A 143 -10.37 3.59 17.66
C LEU A 143 -9.19 3.24 16.73
N ILE A 144 -8.03 2.94 17.31
CA ILE A 144 -6.93 2.32 16.58
C ILE A 144 -7.37 0.90 16.24
N MET A 145 -7.45 0.60 14.95
CA MET A 145 -7.62 -0.77 14.47
C MET A 145 -6.22 -1.34 14.25
N THR A 146 -5.85 -2.36 15.00
CA THR A 146 -4.66 -3.16 14.72
C THR A 146 -5.00 -4.11 13.58
N PHE A 147 -4.47 -3.83 12.41
CA PHE A 147 -4.39 -4.82 11.35
C PHE A 147 -3.05 -5.51 11.45
N ASP A 148 -3.09 -6.82 11.56
CA ASP A 148 -1.94 -7.66 11.27
C ASP A 148 -2.16 -8.20 9.86
N PRO A 149 -1.77 -7.45 8.80
CA PRO A 149 -1.81 -8.03 7.47
C PRO A 149 -0.92 -9.26 7.53
N ALA A 150 -1.49 -10.44 7.29
CA ALA A 150 -0.71 -11.62 6.99
C ALA A 150 0.02 -11.33 5.66
N ILE A 151 1.17 -10.66 5.75
CA ILE A 151 2.09 -10.43 4.65
C ILE A 151 2.69 -11.80 4.37
N ILE A 152 2.09 -12.51 3.42
CA ILE A 152 2.65 -13.75 2.92
C ILE A 152 3.82 -13.34 2.05
N PHE A 153 5.01 -13.31 2.65
CA PHE A 153 6.25 -13.16 1.91
C PHE A 153 6.41 -14.38 1.01
N TYR A 154 6.42 -14.19 -0.30
CA TYR A 154 7.05 -15.16 -1.21
C TYR A 154 8.51 -15.28 -0.77
N PRO A 155 8.93 -16.40 -0.15
CA PRO A 155 10.22 -16.46 0.51
C PRO A 155 11.31 -16.45 -0.55
N SER A 156 12.18 -15.44 -0.51
CA SER A 156 13.32 -15.28 -1.43
C SER A 156 14.22 -16.52 -1.45
N GLY A 157 14.32 -17.25 -0.35
CA GLY A 157 15.10 -18.49 -0.24
C GLY A 157 14.51 -19.71 -0.97
N LEU A 158 13.27 -19.66 -1.47
CA LEU A 158 12.65 -20.72 -2.28
C LEU A 158 12.65 -20.40 -3.78
N ILE A 159 13.16 -19.22 -4.18
CA ILE A 159 13.41 -18.87 -5.57
C ILE A 159 14.61 -19.70 -6.05
N LYS A 160 14.39 -20.98 -6.32
CA LYS A 160 15.29 -21.77 -7.14
C LYS A 160 15.04 -21.32 -8.57
N GLU A 161 16.01 -20.64 -9.17
CA GLU A 161 15.97 -20.34 -10.61
C GLU A 161 15.73 -21.65 -11.38
N LYS A 162 14.53 -21.82 -11.94
CA LYS A 162 14.41 -22.57 -13.19
C LYS A 162 14.89 -21.59 -14.27
N LEU A 163 16.20 -21.65 -14.56
CA LEU A 163 16.72 -21.13 -15.82
C LEU A 163 16.07 -21.96 -16.93
N GLU A 164 15.19 -21.34 -17.70
CA GLU A 164 14.76 -21.87 -19.01
C GLU A 164 15.94 -21.90 -19.99
#